data_AF-A0A1I3W3P5-F1
#
_entry.id   AF-A0A1I3W3P5-F1
#
_cell.length_a   1.000
_cell.length_b   1.000
_cell.length_c   1.000
_cell.angle_alpha   90.00
_cell.angle_beta   90.00
_cell.angle_gamma   90.00
#
_symmetry.space_group_name_H-M   'P 1'
#
loop_
_entity.id
_entity.type
_entity.pdbx_description
1 polymer ?
#
loop_
_entity_poly.entity_id
_entity_poly.type
_entity_poly.pdbx_seq_one_letter_code
_entity_poly.pdbx_strand_id
1 'polypeptide(L)'
;MGIEGRRNARARLRARWIAPLAVAATMAGAAQAAQAAQAAKSVKMALTFDDLPTHSALPPGVSRIDVAGRLLAAFHDAGTGPVYGFVNGVGEEREPDSVGVLSLWRAAGHPLANHAWSHMDLNTHSLADWEADLVRNEPLLQRHMAGQDWRWLRYPFLSEGGTPEKHVAARKMLKARGYRIASVTMSFGDYAWNEPYARCMAKGDAAAVATLEVSYLKAAKDSLDYSRSLSATLYGRDIPYVLLMHAGAFDARMAPRLLQLYRDNGVRFVSLEEAERDKFYAADFKTEATSVPTSLEEAMKAKGLPVPRLDLPFADLDKMCR
;
A
#
# COMPACT_ATOMS: atom_id res chain seq x y z
N MET A 1 -88.20 35.27 -22.65
CA MET A 1 -86.85 34.66 -22.73
C MET A 1 -86.94 33.28 -22.11
N GLY A 2 -86.59 32.16 -22.72
CA GLY A 2 -86.14 31.80 -24.06
C GLY A 2 -86.23 30.26 -24.12
N ILE A 3 -86.55 29.69 -25.28
CA ILE A 3 -86.72 28.23 -25.47
C ILE A 3 -85.81 27.74 -26.61
N GLU A 4 -85.35 26.51 -26.39
CA GLU A 4 -84.49 25.61 -27.15
C GLU A 4 -84.79 25.41 -28.65
N GLY A 5 -83.77 24.90 -29.36
CA GLY A 5 -83.90 24.29 -30.69
C GLY A 5 -82.67 23.53 -31.19
N ARG A 6 -82.64 22.21 -30.94
CA ARG A 6 -82.10 21.05 -31.72
C ARG A 6 -80.82 21.09 -32.60
N ARG A 7 -80.08 19.95 -32.45
CA ARG A 7 -79.24 19.12 -33.38
C ARG A 7 -77.80 19.54 -33.72
N ASN A 8 -76.82 18.68 -33.39
CA ASN A 8 -76.12 17.82 -34.38
C ASN A 8 -75.08 16.86 -33.76
N ALA A 9 -74.84 15.75 -34.47
CA ALA A 9 -74.03 14.59 -34.13
C ALA A 9 -72.52 14.86 -33.97
N ARG A 10 -71.85 14.11 -33.07
CA ARG A 10 -70.41 13.83 -33.18
C ARG A 10 -70.05 12.43 -32.70
N ALA A 11 -69.18 11.80 -33.49
CA ALA A 11 -68.67 10.44 -33.36
C ALA A 11 -67.85 10.21 -32.08
N ARG A 12 -67.93 8.98 -31.56
CA ARG A 12 -67.15 8.51 -30.41
C ARG A 12 -65.77 8.03 -30.90
N LEU A 13 -64.69 8.68 -30.45
CA LEU A 13 -63.35 8.07 -30.41
C LEU A 13 -63.01 7.71 -28.96
N ARG A 14 -62.70 6.43 -28.73
CA ARG A 14 -62.13 5.92 -27.48
C ARG A 14 -60.61 6.05 -27.57
N ALA A 15 -60.00 6.89 -26.73
CA ALA A 15 -58.56 6.86 -26.48
C ALA A 15 -58.31 6.21 -25.11
N ARG A 16 -57.75 5.00 -25.12
CA ARG A 16 -57.23 4.33 -23.92
C ARG A 16 -55.85 4.92 -23.61
N TRP A 17 -55.72 5.54 -22.44
CA TRP A 17 -54.42 5.91 -21.87
C TRP A 17 -53.79 4.66 -21.25
N ILE A 18 -52.69 4.18 -21.82
CA ILE A 18 -51.81 3.18 -21.18
C ILE A 18 -50.61 3.95 -20.65
N ALA A 19 -50.44 3.98 -19.33
CA ALA A 19 -49.30 4.62 -18.66
C ALA A 19 -48.01 3.81 -18.88
N PRO A 20 -46.82 4.44 -19.01
CA PRO A 20 -45.56 3.74 -19.23
C PRO A 20 -44.94 3.31 -17.90
N LEU A 21 -45.27 2.10 -17.44
CA LEU A 21 -44.64 1.47 -16.26
C LEU A 21 -43.37 0.66 -16.59
N ALA A 22 -42.94 0.63 -17.84
CA ALA A 22 -41.88 -0.27 -18.30
C ALA A 22 -40.45 0.31 -18.29
N VAL A 23 -40.27 1.61 -18.02
CA VAL A 23 -38.95 2.27 -18.14
C VAL A 23 -38.18 2.30 -16.80
N ALA A 24 -38.85 2.17 -15.65
CA ALA A 24 -38.18 2.23 -14.34
C ALA A 24 -37.46 0.93 -13.93
N ALA A 25 -37.92 -0.23 -14.41
CA ALA A 25 -37.36 -1.53 -14.01
C ALA A 25 -36.03 -1.89 -14.70
N THR A 26 -35.77 -1.35 -15.89
CA THR A 26 -34.55 -1.65 -16.68
C THR A 26 -33.32 -0.87 -16.20
N MET A 27 -33.51 0.36 -15.69
CA MET A 27 -32.43 1.19 -15.15
C MET A 27 -31.88 0.64 -13.82
N ALA A 28 -32.73 0.05 -12.97
CA ALA A 28 -32.32 -0.52 -11.69
C ALA A 28 -31.44 -1.77 -11.86
N GLY A 29 -31.78 -2.66 -12.81
CA GLY A 29 -31.01 -3.87 -13.09
C GLY A 29 -29.64 -3.60 -13.71
N ALA A 30 -29.53 -2.60 -14.58
CA ALA A 30 -28.25 -2.19 -15.17
C ALA A 30 -27.32 -1.55 -14.12
N ALA A 31 -27.87 -0.73 -13.21
CA ALA A 31 -27.11 -0.15 -12.12
C ALA A 31 -26.60 -1.22 -11.14
N GLN A 32 -27.42 -2.21 -10.77
CA GLN A 32 -27.02 -3.31 -9.89
C GLN A 32 -26.00 -4.26 -10.55
N ALA A 33 -26.11 -4.54 -11.84
CA ALA A 33 -25.11 -5.32 -12.57
C ALA A 33 -23.77 -4.57 -12.68
N ALA A 34 -23.79 -3.25 -12.92
CA ALA A 34 -22.59 -2.41 -12.93
C ALA A 34 -21.95 -2.31 -11.54
N GLN A 35 -22.75 -2.21 -10.47
CA GLN A 35 -22.27 -2.16 -9.09
C GLN A 35 -21.68 -3.50 -8.64
N ALA A 36 -22.30 -4.62 -9.05
CA ALA A 36 -21.76 -5.96 -8.83
C ALA A 36 -20.47 -6.21 -9.64
N ALA A 37 -20.39 -5.74 -10.88
CA ALA A 37 -19.18 -5.81 -11.70
C ALA A 37 -18.06 -4.90 -11.18
N GLN A 38 -18.40 -3.74 -10.60
CA GLN A 38 -17.45 -2.84 -9.93
C GLN A 38 -16.96 -3.43 -8.59
N ALA A 39 -17.85 -4.07 -7.82
CA ALA A 39 -17.49 -4.79 -6.60
C ALA A 39 -16.61 -6.01 -6.89
N ALA A 40 -16.85 -6.71 -8.01
CA ALA A 40 -15.99 -7.78 -8.52
C ALA A 40 -14.63 -7.29 -9.05
N LYS A 41 -14.48 -5.97 -9.30
CA LYS A 41 -13.20 -5.32 -9.68
C LYS A 41 -12.50 -4.62 -8.52
N SER A 42 -13.15 -4.47 -7.36
CA SER A 42 -12.57 -3.74 -6.23
C SER A 42 -11.53 -4.60 -5.53
N VAL A 43 -10.30 -4.09 -5.44
CA VAL A 43 -9.20 -4.76 -4.76
C VAL A 43 -8.81 -3.99 -3.52
N LYS A 44 -8.53 -4.69 -2.43
CA LYS A 44 -8.14 -4.07 -1.17
C LYS A 44 -6.63 -3.87 -1.13
N MET A 45 -6.17 -2.74 -0.62
CA MET A 45 -4.74 -2.47 -0.45
C MET A 45 -4.47 -1.78 0.88
N ALA A 46 -3.60 -2.37 1.69
CA ALA A 46 -2.99 -1.69 2.82
C ALA A 46 -1.73 -0.96 2.34
N LEU A 47 -1.65 0.33 2.66
CA LEU A 47 -0.48 1.16 2.40
C LEU A 47 0.44 1.11 3.62
N THR A 48 1.71 0.76 3.41
CA THR A 48 2.73 0.70 4.47
C THR A 48 4.00 1.42 4.03
N PHE A 49 4.65 2.12 4.96
CA PHE A 49 5.87 2.88 4.71
C PHE A 49 6.97 2.42 5.65
N ASP A 50 8.09 2.00 5.08
CA ASP A 50 9.29 1.60 5.81
C ASP A 50 10.28 2.77 5.93
N ASP A 51 11.31 2.55 6.75
CA ASP A 51 12.42 3.46 7.03
C ASP A 51 12.03 4.81 7.65
N LEU A 52 10.96 4.87 8.45
CA LEU A 52 10.74 6.08 9.25
C LEU A 52 11.82 6.21 10.33
N PRO A 53 12.28 7.42 10.68
CA PRO A 53 11.84 8.73 10.15
C PRO A 53 12.61 9.22 8.91
N THR A 54 13.55 8.43 8.37
CA THR A 54 14.51 8.87 7.35
C THR A 54 14.71 7.83 6.25
N HIS A 55 14.47 8.21 5.00
CA HIS A 55 14.78 7.35 3.86
C HIS A 55 15.51 8.09 2.73
N SER A 56 16.65 7.54 2.29
CA SER A 56 17.41 8.00 1.12
C SER A 56 17.83 9.48 1.15
N ALA A 57 18.40 9.98 0.03
CA ALA A 57 18.90 11.34 -0.13
C ALA A 57 17.77 12.38 -0.27
N LEU A 58 18.01 13.58 0.26
CA LEU A 58 17.09 14.71 0.14
C LEU A 58 17.51 15.63 -1.03
N PRO A 59 16.57 16.10 -1.86
CA PRO A 59 16.82 17.23 -2.75
C PRO A 59 17.21 18.50 -1.98
N PRO A 60 17.93 19.46 -2.61
CA PRO A 60 18.26 20.73 -1.96
C PRO A 60 17.02 21.45 -1.42
N GLY A 61 17.09 21.89 -0.16
CA GLY A 61 16.02 22.65 0.50
C GLY A 61 14.80 21.83 0.93
N VAL A 62 14.84 20.51 0.85
CA VAL A 62 13.78 19.62 1.35
C VAL A 62 14.20 19.02 2.69
N SER A 63 13.34 19.09 3.70
CA SER A 63 13.54 18.44 5.00
C SER A 63 12.73 17.15 5.14
N ARG A 64 13.07 16.31 6.14
CA ARG A 64 12.27 15.12 6.50
C ARG A 64 10.85 15.46 6.92
N ILE A 65 10.68 16.61 7.57
CA ILE A 65 9.37 17.15 7.96
C ILE A 65 8.53 17.48 6.73
N ASP A 66 9.13 18.07 5.68
CA ASP A 66 8.42 18.35 4.42
C ASP A 66 7.98 17.06 3.72
N VAL A 67 8.84 16.04 3.70
CA VAL A 67 8.55 14.72 3.12
C VAL A 67 7.37 14.08 3.86
N ALA A 68 7.43 14.00 5.19
CA ALA A 68 6.36 13.46 6.01
C ALA A 68 5.05 14.24 5.82
N GLY A 69 5.09 15.58 5.88
CA GLY A 69 3.90 16.43 5.72
C GLY A 69 3.20 16.21 4.36
N ARG A 70 3.96 16.07 3.28
CA ARG A 70 3.40 15.79 1.93
C ARG A 70 2.75 14.41 1.84
N LEU A 71 3.39 13.39 2.39
CA LEU A 71 2.80 12.04 2.46
C LEU A 71 1.49 12.04 3.24
N LEU A 72 1.49 12.63 4.43
CA LEU A 72 0.32 12.70 5.31
C LEU A 72 -0.83 13.48 4.65
N ALA A 73 -0.55 14.60 3.97
CA ALA A 73 -1.55 15.33 3.20
C ALA A 73 -2.14 14.46 2.07
N ALA A 74 -1.28 13.75 1.32
CA ALA A 74 -1.74 12.86 0.26
C ALA A 74 -2.63 11.72 0.80
N PHE A 75 -2.29 11.14 1.96
CA PHE A 75 -3.09 10.09 2.60
C PHE A 75 -4.45 10.59 3.04
N HIS A 76 -4.49 11.78 3.65
CA HIS A 76 -5.72 12.45 4.04
C HIS A 76 -6.63 12.70 2.83
N ASP A 77 -6.11 13.33 1.78
CA ASP A 77 -6.88 13.69 0.58
C ASP A 77 -7.37 12.44 -0.18
N ALA A 78 -6.55 11.38 -0.18
CA ALA A 78 -6.90 10.09 -0.73
C ALA A 78 -7.67 9.17 0.24
N GLY A 79 -8.07 9.66 1.41
CA GLY A 79 -8.88 8.91 2.38
C GLY A 79 -8.39 7.48 2.59
N THR A 80 -7.09 7.29 2.77
CA THR A 80 -6.48 5.94 2.81
C THR A 80 -6.82 5.18 4.09
N GLY A 81 -7.24 5.89 5.14
CA GLY A 81 -7.34 5.36 6.50
C GLY A 81 -5.97 5.27 7.18
N PRO A 82 -5.83 4.45 8.23
CA PRO A 82 -4.56 4.26 8.91
C PRO A 82 -3.48 3.68 7.98
N VAL A 83 -2.28 4.27 8.01
CA VAL A 83 -1.12 3.89 7.20
C VAL A 83 0.01 3.60 8.17
N TYR A 84 0.54 2.37 8.18
CA TYR A 84 1.62 2.04 9.10
C TYR A 84 2.94 2.66 8.65
N GLY A 85 3.64 3.30 9.58
CA GLY A 85 5.03 3.70 9.45
C GLY A 85 5.94 2.76 10.25
N PHE A 86 6.78 1.98 9.58
CA PHE A 86 7.75 1.07 10.19
C PHE A 86 9.04 1.84 10.49
N VAL A 87 9.45 1.82 11.76
CA VAL A 87 10.45 2.75 12.31
C VAL A 87 11.81 2.08 12.49
N ASN A 88 12.87 2.75 12.06
CA ASN A 88 14.25 2.53 12.47
C ASN A 88 14.71 3.65 13.41
N GLY A 89 14.74 3.38 14.71
CA GLY A 89 15.04 4.40 15.70
C GLY A 89 16.43 5.03 15.59
N VAL A 90 17.39 4.36 14.93
CA VAL A 90 18.70 4.95 14.65
C VAL A 90 18.62 6.23 13.81
N GLY A 91 17.54 6.42 13.04
CA GLY A 91 17.31 7.62 12.24
C GLY A 91 17.24 8.89 13.09
N GLU A 92 16.64 8.83 14.28
CA GLU A 92 16.59 10.00 15.19
C GLU A 92 17.96 10.37 15.78
N GLU A 93 18.87 9.39 15.92
CA GLU A 93 20.24 9.64 16.37
C GLU A 93 21.12 10.19 15.25
N ARG A 94 20.98 9.66 14.03
CA ARG A 94 21.85 10.01 12.89
C ARG A 94 21.40 11.26 12.15
N GLU A 95 20.12 11.57 12.18
CA GLU A 95 19.54 12.73 11.52
C GLU A 95 18.62 13.48 12.50
N PRO A 96 19.17 14.32 13.40
CA PRO A 96 18.39 15.01 14.45
C PRO A 96 17.23 15.85 13.92
N ASP A 97 17.32 16.35 12.67
CA ASP A 97 16.25 17.09 12.00
C ASP A 97 15.01 16.23 11.69
N SER A 98 15.08 14.91 11.89
CA SER A 98 13.99 13.96 11.66
C SER A 98 13.12 13.67 12.90
N VAL A 99 13.54 14.08 14.11
CA VAL A 99 12.87 13.74 15.40
C VAL A 99 11.39 14.14 15.45
N GLY A 100 10.97 15.14 14.68
CA GLY A 100 9.56 15.55 14.57
C GLY A 100 8.68 14.61 13.74
N VAL A 101 9.25 13.80 12.85
CA VAL A 101 8.50 13.01 11.85
C VAL A 101 7.57 11.99 12.49
N LEU A 102 8.05 11.22 13.47
CA LEU A 102 7.23 10.20 14.14
C LEU A 102 6.03 10.84 14.86
N SER A 103 6.25 12.00 15.50
CA SER A 103 5.19 12.76 16.15
C SER A 103 4.16 13.29 15.15
N LEU A 104 4.59 13.80 14.00
CA LEU A 104 3.68 14.23 12.93
C LEU A 104 2.85 13.06 12.38
N TRP A 105 3.47 11.91 12.15
CA TRP A 105 2.79 10.70 11.67
C TRP A 105 1.67 10.28 12.63
N ARG A 106 1.97 10.27 13.93
CA ARG A 106 1.00 9.95 14.99
C ARG A 106 -0.09 11.01 15.12
N ALA A 107 0.25 12.29 15.05
CA ALA A 107 -0.71 13.39 15.14
C ALA A 107 -1.74 13.36 13.99
N ALA A 108 -1.34 12.86 12.82
CA ALA A 108 -2.23 12.62 11.69
C ALA A 108 -3.06 11.32 11.81
N GLY A 109 -2.94 10.58 12.92
CA GLY A 109 -3.73 9.36 13.20
C GLY A 109 -3.15 8.08 12.63
N HIS A 110 -1.95 8.11 12.05
CA HIS A 110 -1.31 6.96 11.43
C HIS A 110 -0.45 6.17 12.43
N PRO A 111 -0.57 4.84 12.52
CA PRO A 111 0.18 4.03 13.49
C PRO A 111 1.65 3.86 13.12
N LEU A 112 2.46 3.57 14.13
CA LEU A 112 3.87 3.22 13.99
C LEU A 112 4.09 1.74 14.35
N ALA A 113 5.09 1.14 13.73
CA ALA A 113 5.46 -0.26 13.89
C ALA A 113 6.98 -0.43 13.91
N ASN A 114 7.47 -1.60 14.31
CA ASN A 114 8.89 -1.86 14.46
C ASN A 114 9.51 -2.28 13.12
N HIS A 115 10.66 -1.68 12.76
CA HIS A 115 11.49 -2.11 11.62
C HIS A 115 12.91 -2.50 12.05
N ALA A 116 13.08 -2.91 13.31
CA ALA A 116 14.35 -2.98 14.02
C ALA A 116 15.03 -1.61 14.18
N TRP A 117 16.02 -1.50 15.07
CA TRP A 117 16.63 -0.23 15.41
C TRP A 117 17.48 0.33 14.27
N SER A 118 18.37 -0.50 13.71
CA SER A 118 19.37 -0.07 12.72
C SER A 118 19.10 -0.53 11.29
N HIS A 119 17.90 -1.07 11.03
CA HIS A 119 17.57 -1.78 9.80
C HIS A 119 18.46 -3.04 9.62
N MET A 120 18.70 -3.77 10.72
CA MET A 120 19.59 -4.93 10.73
C MET A 120 19.01 -6.12 9.96
N ASP A 121 19.80 -6.65 9.03
CA ASP A 121 19.46 -7.83 8.24
C ASP A 121 19.66 -9.13 9.05
N LEU A 122 18.55 -9.79 9.37
CA LEU A 122 18.58 -11.08 10.09
C LEU A 122 19.31 -12.16 9.28
N ASN A 123 19.34 -12.14 7.95
CA ASN A 123 19.99 -13.19 7.17
C ASN A 123 21.52 -13.17 7.35
N THR A 124 22.10 -11.99 7.56
CA THR A 124 23.55 -11.79 7.67
C THR A 124 24.06 -11.65 9.11
N HIS A 125 23.16 -11.52 10.10
CA HIS A 125 23.51 -11.35 11.52
C HIS A 125 23.04 -12.52 12.38
N SER A 126 23.56 -12.69 13.60
CA SER A 126 23.03 -13.74 14.50
C SER A 126 21.60 -13.40 14.95
N LEU A 127 20.82 -14.41 15.35
CA LEU A 127 19.48 -14.17 15.91
C LEU A 127 19.53 -13.31 17.18
N ALA A 128 20.57 -13.49 18.01
CA ALA A 128 20.72 -12.76 19.25
C ALA A 128 21.02 -11.27 19.01
N ASP A 129 21.91 -10.96 18.07
CA ASP A 129 22.24 -9.57 17.71
C ASP A 129 21.02 -8.87 17.11
N TRP A 130 20.31 -9.58 16.23
CA TRP A 130 19.10 -9.05 15.61
C TRP A 130 17.96 -8.82 16.63
N GLU A 131 17.77 -9.74 17.58
CA GLU A 131 16.81 -9.54 18.67
C GLU A 131 17.17 -8.32 19.52
N ALA A 132 18.44 -8.15 19.87
CA ALA A 132 18.91 -6.99 20.63
C ALA A 132 18.67 -5.67 19.87
N ASP A 133 18.93 -5.65 18.56
CA ASP A 133 18.65 -4.49 17.71
C ASP A 133 17.13 -4.20 17.63
N LEU A 134 16.31 -5.23 17.44
CA LEU A 134 14.86 -5.09 17.41
C LEU A 134 14.28 -4.54 18.72
N VAL A 135 14.76 -5.07 19.85
CA VAL A 135 14.32 -4.67 21.20
C VAL A 135 14.77 -3.25 21.54
N ARG A 136 15.94 -2.83 21.07
CA ARG A 136 16.44 -1.45 21.27
C ARG A 136 15.47 -0.40 20.73
N ASN A 137 14.67 -0.74 19.73
CA ASN A 137 13.68 0.16 19.13
C ASN A 137 12.36 0.29 19.93
N GLU A 138 12.07 -0.67 20.83
CA GLU A 138 10.79 -0.73 21.54
C GLU A 138 10.50 0.50 22.42
N PRO A 139 11.47 1.07 23.19
CA PRO A 139 11.20 2.25 24.01
C PRO A 139 10.78 3.48 23.19
N LEU A 140 11.33 3.64 21.98
CA LEU A 140 10.95 4.72 21.07
C LEU A 140 9.49 4.54 20.60
N LEU A 141 9.15 3.33 20.14
CA LEU A 141 7.79 2.99 19.71
C LEU A 141 6.78 3.18 20.84
N GLN A 142 7.09 2.69 22.04
CA GLN A 142 6.23 2.85 23.22
C GLN A 142 5.94 4.32 23.54
N ARG A 143 6.96 5.19 23.43
CA ARG A 143 6.82 6.63 23.65
C ARG A 143 5.87 7.27 22.63
N HIS A 144 6.06 7.02 21.33
CA HIS A 144 5.25 7.65 20.28
C HIS A 144 3.85 7.05 20.14
N MET A 145 3.67 5.78 20.49
CA MET A 145 2.39 5.09 20.35
C MET A 145 1.46 5.30 21.55
N ALA A 146 1.96 5.86 22.65
CA ALA A 146 1.17 6.36 23.79
C ALA A 146 0.13 5.34 24.30
N GLY A 147 0.54 4.09 24.47
CA GLY A 147 -0.31 2.99 24.95
C GLY A 147 -1.13 2.28 23.86
N GLN A 148 -1.09 2.75 22.60
CA GLN A 148 -1.63 2.00 21.46
C GLN A 148 -0.68 0.87 21.05
N ASP A 149 -1.24 -0.15 20.40
CA ASP A 149 -0.47 -1.31 19.97
C ASP A 149 0.42 -0.99 18.77
N TRP A 150 1.71 -1.33 18.90
CA TRP A 150 2.78 -1.07 17.92
C TRP A 150 3.50 -2.35 17.52
N ARG A 151 3.04 -3.50 18.02
CA ARG A 151 3.67 -4.82 17.82
C ARG A 151 3.36 -5.41 16.44
N TRP A 152 3.54 -4.59 15.42
CA TRP A 152 3.74 -5.02 14.05
C TRP A 152 5.23 -4.94 13.74
N LEU A 153 5.75 -5.94 13.05
CA LEU A 153 7.13 -5.99 12.59
C LEU A 153 7.15 -6.15 11.07
N ARG A 154 7.97 -5.34 10.41
CA ARG A 154 8.47 -5.64 9.08
C ARG A 154 9.94 -6.02 9.21
N TYR A 155 10.33 -7.18 8.68
CA TYR A 155 11.75 -7.56 8.67
C TYR A 155 12.52 -6.64 7.73
N PRO A 156 13.64 -6.03 8.16
CA PRO A 156 14.57 -5.37 7.25
C PRO A 156 14.94 -6.28 6.09
N PHE A 157 14.90 -5.75 4.87
CA PHE A 157 15.17 -6.48 3.62
C PHE A 157 14.24 -7.68 3.36
N LEU A 158 13.14 -7.82 4.12
CA LEU A 158 12.29 -9.02 4.15
C LEU A 158 13.08 -10.30 4.51
N SER A 159 14.20 -10.15 5.21
CA SER A 159 15.07 -11.24 5.60
C SER A 159 14.53 -11.94 6.84
N GLU A 160 13.86 -13.07 6.64
CA GLU A 160 13.18 -13.79 7.73
C GLU A 160 14.02 -14.90 8.39
N GLY A 161 15.34 -14.92 8.16
CA GLY A 161 16.26 -15.94 8.67
C GLY A 161 16.53 -17.03 7.64
N GLY A 162 17.64 -16.92 6.92
CA GLY A 162 17.99 -17.71 5.73
C GLY A 162 18.19 -19.22 5.92
N THR A 163 17.92 -19.77 7.11
CA THR A 163 17.81 -21.22 7.34
C THR A 163 16.48 -21.54 8.03
N PRO A 164 15.90 -22.74 7.81
CA PRO A 164 14.65 -23.13 8.46
C PRO A 164 14.69 -22.99 9.99
N GLU A 165 15.81 -23.35 10.63
CA GLU A 165 16.00 -23.28 12.08
C GLU A 165 15.99 -21.83 12.58
N LYS A 166 16.69 -20.94 11.86
CA LYS A 166 16.76 -19.53 12.20
C LYS A 166 15.43 -18.82 12.01
N HIS A 167 14.72 -19.15 10.93
CA HIS A 167 13.37 -18.66 10.67
C HIS A 167 12.39 -19.05 11.78
N VAL A 168 12.36 -20.33 12.16
CA VAL A 168 11.53 -20.82 13.28
C VAL A 168 11.86 -20.10 14.57
N ALA A 169 13.15 -19.99 14.89
CA ALA A 169 13.61 -19.39 16.12
C ALA A 169 13.21 -17.90 16.19
N ALA A 170 13.35 -17.16 15.08
CA ALA A 170 12.89 -15.78 14.97
C ALA A 170 11.37 -15.65 15.16
N ARG A 171 10.56 -16.44 14.42
CA ARG A 171 9.10 -16.42 14.54
C ARG A 171 8.63 -16.77 15.97
N LYS A 172 9.26 -17.74 16.62
CA LYS A 172 8.99 -18.11 18.03
C LYS A 172 9.30 -16.96 18.99
N MET A 173 10.46 -16.32 18.84
CA MET A 173 10.88 -15.19 19.65
C MET A 173 9.90 -14.00 19.50
N LEU A 174 9.55 -13.66 18.26
CA LEU A 174 8.61 -12.58 17.97
C LEU A 174 7.22 -12.82 18.57
N LYS A 175 6.71 -14.05 18.44
CA LYS A 175 5.41 -14.41 19.03
C LYS A 175 5.44 -14.33 20.55
N ALA A 176 6.54 -14.73 21.19
CA ALA A 176 6.71 -14.61 22.64
C ALA A 176 6.70 -13.14 23.11
N ARG A 177 7.13 -12.21 22.25
CA ARG A 177 7.08 -10.75 22.48
C ARG A 177 5.77 -10.09 22.04
N GLY A 178 4.86 -10.86 21.43
CA GLY A 178 3.55 -10.41 20.98
C GLY A 178 3.55 -9.71 19.61
N TYR A 179 4.61 -9.85 18.81
CA TYR A 179 4.66 -9.28 17.46
C TYR A 179 3.76 -10.04 16.49
N ARG A 180 3.16 -9.27 15.60
CA ARG A 180 2.59 -9.69 14.32
C ARG A 180 3.55 -9.27 13.21
N ILE A 181 3.57 -10.01 12.11
CA ILE A 181 4.48 -9.75 11.00
C ILE A 181 3.69 -9.17 9.85
N ALA A 182 4.12 -7.99 9.41
CA ALA A 182 3.52 -7.28 8.29
C ALA A 182 4.16 -7.80 7.01
N SER A 183 3.47 -8.66 6.28
CA SER A 183 3.95 -9.22 5.01
C SER A 183 3.99 -8.17 3.89
N VAL A 184 4.63 -8.54 2.78
CA VAL A 184 4.64 -7.74 1.56
C VAL A 184 4.17 -8.62 0.41
N THR A 185 3.08 -8.22 -0.23
CA THR A 185 2.53 -8.91 -1.41
C THR A 185 2.53 -8.03 -2.65
N MET A 186 2.93 -6.76 -2.51
CA MET A 186 3.11 -5.85 -3.62
C MET A 186 4.22 -4.85 -3.31
N SER A 187 5.15 -4.69 -4.24
CA SER A 187 6.17 -3.65 -4.25
C SER A 187 6.59 -3.39 -5.69
N PHE A 188 7.03 -2.16 -5.98
CA PHE A 188 7.63 -1.81 -7.26
C PHE A 188 9.04 -1.23 -7.09
N GLY A 189 9.65 -1.38 -5.90
CA GLY A 189 10.98 -0.87 -5.60
C GLY A 189 11.07 0.65 -5.63
N ASP A 190 10.06 1.33 -5.09
CA ASP A 190 9.92 2.79 -5.04
C ASP A 190 11.18 3.51 -4.52
N TYR A 191 11.86 2.92 -3.54
CA TYR A 191 13.13 3.41 -2.98
C TYR A 191 14.17 3.80 -4.04
N ALA A 192 14.20 3.10 -5.18
CA ALA A 192 15.21 3.28 -6.22
C ALA A 192 15.13 4.63 -6.94
N TRP A 193 14.02 5.36 -6.82
CA TRP A 193 13.85 6.67 -7.45
C TRP A 193 14.35 7.84 -6.61
N ASN A 194 14.56 7.65 -5.30
CA ASN A 194 14.85 8.76 -4.39
C ASN A 194 16.23 9.39 -4.59
N GLU A 195 17.29 8.58 -4.68
CA GLU A 195 18.64 9.14 -4.93
C GLU A 195 18.74 9.80 -6.32
N PRO A 196 18.27 9.17 -7.42
CA PRO A 196 18.21 9.85 -8.72
C PRO A 196 17.45 11.16 -8.68
N TYR A 197 16.31 11.21 -7.98
CA TYR A 197 15.55 12.42 -7.83
C TYR A 197 16.34 13.54 -7.14
N ALA A 198 16.99 13.24 -6.02
CA ALA A 198 17.84 14.21 -5.32
C ALA A 198 18.97 14.72 -6.23
N ARG A 199 19.64 13.84 -6.99
CA ARG A 199 20.69 14.23 -7.95
C ARG A 199 20.16 15.12 -9.07
N CYS A 200 19.05 14.75 -9.71
CA CYS A 200 18.48 15.54 -10.80
C CYS A 200 18.01 16.91 -10.32
N MET A 201 17.41 16.99 -9.14
CA MET A 201 17.02 18.26 -8.52
C MET A 201 18.24 19.15 -8.24
N ALA A 202 19.35 18.58 -7.75
CA ALA A 202 20.59 19.33 -7.53
C ALA A 202 21.21 19.88 -8.82
N LYS A 203 21.02 19.18 -9.95
CA LYS A 203 21.45 19.64 -11.29
C LYS A 203 20.46 20.58 -11.98
N GLY A 204 19.25 20.76 -11.42
CA GLY A 204 18.18 21.53 -12.07
C GLY A 204 17.62 20.86 -13.33
N ASP A 205 17.77 19.54 -13.47
CA ASP A 205 17.35 18.80 -14.67
C ASP A 205 15.87 18.41 -14.61
N ALA A 206 15.01 19.35 -14.99
CA ALA A 206 13.56 19.15 -14.99
C ALA A 206 13.10 18.06 -15.98
N ALA A 207 13.83 17.83 -17.08
CA ALA A 207 13.48 16.81 -18.06
C ALA A 207 13.74 15.39 -17.52
N ALA A 208 14.87 15.20 -16.81
CA ALA A 208 15.15 13.95 -16.12
C ALA A 208 14.14 13.70 -14.99
N VAL A 209 13.75 14.72 -14.23
CA VAL A 209 12.69 14.59 -13.21
C VAL A 209 11.37 14.15 -13.85
N ALA A 210 10.94 14.75 -14.97
CA ALA A 210 9.73 14.30 -15.66
C ALA A 210 9.83 12.83 -16.11
N THR A 211 11.00 12.37 -16.53
CA THR A 211 11.25 10.97 -16.89
C THR A 211 11.13 10.04 -15.68
N LEU A 212 11.65 10.46 -14.51
CA LEU A 212 11.48 9.73 -13.24
C LEU A 212 9.99 9.57 -12.88
N GLU A 213 9.18 10.63 -13.04
CA GLU A 213 7.76 10.60 -12.68
C GLU A 213 6.97 9.60 -13.54
N VAL A 214 7.26 9.56 -14.84
CA VAL A 214 6.62 8.63 -15.77
C VAL A 214 7.02 7.19 -15.45
N SER A 215 8.31 6.94 -15.25
CA SER A 215 8.80 5.58 -14.98
C SER A 215 8.29 5.03 -13.64
N TYR A 216 8.14 5.89 -12.63
CA TYR A 216 7.61 5.53 -11.31
C TYR A 216 6.15 5.06 -11.38
N LEU A 217 5.28 5.85 -12.03
CA LEU A 217 3.87 5.46 -12.19
C LEU A 217 3.71 4.22 -13.06
N LYS A 218 4.57 4.05 -14.07
CA LYS A 218 4.61 2.83 -14.89
C LYS A 218 4.97 1.61 -14.02
N ALA A 219 6.05 1.69 -13.23
CA ALA A 219 6.46 0.60 -12.36
C ALA A 219 5.38 0.23 -11.32
N ALA A 220 4.72 1.23 -10.73
CA ALA A 220 3.60 1.02 -9.82
C ALA A 220 2.41 0.30 -10.47
N LYS A 221 2.08 0.68 -11.72
CA LYS A 221 1.01 0.03 -12.50
C LYS A 221 1.36 -1.40 -12.88
N ASP A 222 2.59 -1.61 -13.37
CA ASP A 222 3.06 -2.94 -13.77
C ASP A 222 3.09 -3.90 -12.57
N SER A 223 3.53 -3.43 -11.40
CA SER A 223 3.53 -4.22 -10.16
C SER A 223 2.11 -4.58 -9.70
N LEU A 224 1.14 -3.66 -9.83
CA LEU A 224 -0.26 -3.97 -9.56
C LEU A 224 -0.76 -5.08 -10.47
N ASP A 225 -0.62 -4.92 -11.78
CA ASP A 225 -1.11 -5.92 -12.75
C ASP A 225 -0.43 -7.28 -12.54
N TYR A 226 0.87 -7.26 -12.26
CA TYR A 226 1.65 -8.44 -11.94
C TYR A 226 1.11 -9.16 -10.70
N SER A 227 0.95 -8.46 -9.57
CA SER A 227 0.47 -9.05 -8.32
C SER A 227 -0.95 -9.61 -8.46
N ARG A 228 -1.81 -8.90 -9.20
CA ARG A 228 -3.17 -9.37 -9.56
C ARG A 228 -3.15 -10.65 -10.39
N SER A 229 -2.25 -10.73 -11.37
CA SER A 229 -2.07 -11.92 -12.20
C SER A 229 -1.61 -13.13 -11.37
N LEU A 230 -0.65 -12.95 -10.46
CA LEU A 230 -0.21 -14.02 -9.57
C LEU A 230 -1.34 -14.48 -8.64
N SER A 231 -2.03 -13.53 -8.00
CA SER A 231 -3.13 -13.84 -7.09
C SER A 231 -4.28 -14.57 -7.81
N ALA A 232 -4.65 -14.12 -9.01
CA ALA A 232 -5.67 -14.77 -9.83
C ALA A 232 -5.26 -16.21 -10.19
N THR A 233 -3.99 -16.43 -10.53
CA THR A 233 -3.47 -17.76 -10.84
C THR A 233 -3.47 -18.69 -9.62
N LEU A 234 -3.09 -18.17 -8.45
CA LEU A 234 -2.97 -18.95 -7.22
C LEU A 234 -4.31 -19.25 -6.55
N TYR A 235 -5.24 -18.29 -6.60
CA TYR A 235 -6.42 -18.25 -5.75
C TYR A 235 -7.73 -17.96 -6.49
N GLY A 236 -7.68 -17.69 -7.81
CA GLY A 236 -8.86 -17.36 -8.62
C GLY A 236 -9.49 -16.00 -8.26
N ARG A 237 -8.78 -15.15 -7.51
CA ARG A 237 -9.24 -13.84 -7.04
C ARG A 237 -8.07 -12.93 -6.70
N ASP A 238 -8.34 -11.65 -6.51
CA ASP A 238 -7.44 -10.75 -5.78
C ASP A 238 -7.45 -11.08 -4.28
N ILE A 239 -6.27 -11.21 -3.68
CA ILE A 239 -6.11 -11.05 -2.23
C ILE A 239 -6.05 -9.55 -1.88
N PRO A 240 -6.32 -9.14 -0.64
CA PRO A 240 -5.88 -7.83 -0.17
C PRO A 240 -4.37 -7.74 -0.27
N TYR A 241 -3.84 -6.68 -0.88
CA TYR A 241 -2.40 -6.49 -1.00
C TYR A 241 -1.85 -5.62 0.13
N VAL A 242 -0.70 -5.97 0.68
CA VAL A 242 0.11 -5.07 1.50
C VAL A 242 1.19 -4.46 0.61
N LEU A 243 1.08 -3.15 0.36
CA LEU A 243 2.01 -2.37 -0.46
C LEU A 243 3.15 -1.84 0.42
N LEU A 244 4.37 -2.27 0.10
CA LEU A 244 5.62 -1.74 0.64
C LEU A 244 6.01 -0.46 -0.11
N MET A 245 6.17 0.62 0.66
CA MET A 245 6.71 1.92 0.24
C MET A 245 7.79 2.38 1.21
N HIS A 246 8.50 3.44 0.89
CA HIS A 246 9.48 4.10 1.76
C HIS A 246 9.19 5.60 1.85
N ALA A 247 9.52 6.23 2.99
CA ALA A 247 9.24 7.65 3.23
C ALA A 247 10.27 8.57 2.56
N GLY A 248 10.49 8.40 1.26
CA GLY A 248 11.43 9.17 0.45
C GLY A 248 10.85 10.46 -0.13
N ALA A 249 11.74 11.39 -0.52
CA ALA A 249 11.33 12.67 -1.09
C ALA A 249 10.61 12.54 -2.43
N PHE A 250 10.97 11.54 -3.24
CA PHE A 250 10.28 11.28 -4.50
C PHE A 250 8.93 10.60 -4.28
N ASP A 251 8.83 9.69 -3.30
CA ASP A 251 7.57 9.07 -2.91
C ASP A 251 6.56 10.12 -2.44
N ALA A 252 7.02 11.06 -1.60
CA ALA A 252 6.20 12.19 -1.15
C ALA A 252 5.73 13.08 -2.31
N ARG A 253 6.57 13.29 -3.33
CA ARG A 253 6.20 14.03 -4.54
C ARG A 253 5.14 13.29 -5.35
N MET A 254 5.27 11.97 -5.47
CA MET A 254 4.44 11.15 -6.34
C MET A 254 3.16 10.64 -5.69
N ALA A 255 3.08 10.67 -4.35
CA ALA A 255 1.98 10.09 -3.58
C ALA A 255 0.57 10.48 -4.08
N PRO A 256 0.25 11.76 -4.37
CA PRO A 256 -1.08 12.09 -4.89
C PRO A 256 -1.42 11.37 -6.21
N ARG A 257 -0.45 11.31 -7.14
CA ARG A 257 -0.64 10.66 -8.45
C ARG A 257 -0.64 9.14 -8.34
N LEU A 258 0.18 8.59 -7.44
CA LEU A 258 0.22 7.15 -7.15
C LEU A 258 -1.11 6.66 -6.57
N LEU A 259 -1.63 7.36 -5.56
CA LEU A 259 -2.89 6.99 -4.91
C LEU A 259 -4.08 7.13 -5.87
N GLN A 260 -4.08 8.15 -6.73
CA GLN A 260 -5.08 8.28 -7.79
C GLN A 260 -4.97 7.13 -8.81
N LEU A 261 -3.76 6.80 -9.27
CA LEU A 261 -3.54 5.67 -10.18
C LEU A 261 -4.11 4.37 -9.61
N TYR A 262 -3.88 4.09 -8.33
CA TYR A 262 -4.43 2.91 -7.67
C TYR A 262 -5.96 2.94 -7.63
N ARG A 263 -6.57 4.07 -7.23
CA ARG A 263 -8.04 4.23 -7.23
C ARG A 263 -8.65 4.02 -8.62
N ASP A 264 -8.06 4.61 -9.65
CA ASP A 264 -8.50 4.46 -11.04
C ASP A 264 -8.44 2.98 -11.51
N ASN A 265 -7.60 2.18 -10.87
CA ASN A 265 -7.46 0.74 -11.12
C ASN A 265 -8.27 -0.13 -10.14
N GLY A 266 -9.25 0.47 -9.46
CA GLY A 266 -10.20 -0.24 -8.60
C GLY A 266 -9.69 -0.53 -7.19
N VAL A 267 -8.59 0.09 -6.77
CA VAL A 267 -8.08 -0.07 -5.40
C VAL A 267 -8.97 0.67 -4.39
N ARG A 268 -9.34 -0.04 -3.33
CA ARG A 268 -9.86 0.53 -2.09
C ARG A 268 -8.80 0.36 -1.01
N PHE A 269 -8.39 1.46 -0.40
CA PHE A 269 -7.45 1.44 0.70
C PHE A 269 -8.10 0.89 1.98
N VAL A 270 -7.34 0.08 2.71
CA VAL A 270 -7.74 -0.57 3.96
C VAL A 270 -6.60 -0.54 4.97
N SER A 271 -6.88 -0.80 6.25
CA SER A 271 -5.80 -0.95 7.23
C SER A 271 -5.02 -2.25 7.00
N LEU A 272 -3.79 -2.30 7.53
CA LEU A 272 -2.97 -3.51 7.54
C LEU A 272 -3.71 -4.68 8.22
N GLU A 273 -4.37 -4.43 9.35
CA GLU A 273 -5.18 -5.42 10.06
C GLU A 273 -6.32 -5.97 9.20
N GLU A 274 -6.94 -5.15 8.35
CA GLU A 274 -8.00 -5.64 7.45
C GLU A 274 -7.41 -6.49 6.32
N ALA A 275 -6.29 -6.07 5.74
CA ALA A 275 -5.63 -6.81 4.67
C ALA A 275 -5.18 -8.20 5.14
N GLU A 276 -4.50 -8.26 6.29
CA GLU A 276 -3.92 -9.51 6.81
C GLU A 276 -4.92 -10.45 7.50
N ARG A 277 -6.21 -10.10 7.54
CA ARG A 277 -7.26 -11.08 7.90
C ARG A 277 -7.49 -12.12 6.81
N ASP A 278 -7.01 -11.90 5.59
CA ASP A 278 -7.11 -12.88 4.53
C ASP A 278 -6.31 -14.15 4.87
N LYS A 279 -6.84 -15.31 4.49
CA LYS A 279 -6.21 -16.62 4.76
C LYS A 279 -4.82 -16.76 4.13
N PHE A 280 -4.49 -15.96 3.12
CA PHE A 280 -3.14 -15.88 2.57
C PHE A 280 -2.09 -15.62 3.66
N TYR A 281 -2.35 -14.64 4.54
CA TYR A 281 -1.45 -14.19 5.59
C TYR A 281 -1.45 -15.09 6.83
N ALA A 282 -2.14 -16.24 6.81
CA ALA A 282 -2.21 -17.13 7.97
C ALA A 282 -0.84 -17.67 8.39
N ALA A 283 0.17 -17.65 7.51
CA ALA A 283 1.55 -17.99 7.85
C ALA A 283 2.17 -16.98 8.80
N ASP A 284 1.78 -15.70 8.73
CA ASP A 284 2.43 -14.64 9.49
C ASP A 284 2.18 -14.68 10.99
N PHE A 285 1.14 -15.41 11.37
CA PHE A 285 0.73 -15.64 12.76
C PHE A 285 1.24 -16.98 13.32
N LYS A 286 1.96 -17.78 12.51
CA LYS A 286 2.46 -19.11 12.92
C LYS A 286 3.88 -19.01 13.49
N THR A 287 4.13 -19.80 14.53
CA THR A 287 5.44 -19.89 15.21
C THR A 287 6.31 -21.05 14.75
N GLU A 288 5.75 -21.93 13.93
CA GLU A 288 6.44 -23.08 13.39
C GLU A 288 7.03 -22.71 12.03
N ALA A 289 8.08 -23.41 11.58
CA ALA A 289 8.55 -23.31 10.21
C ALA A 289 7.35 -23.59 9.32
N THR A 290 6.85 -22.55 8.65
CA THR A 290 5.89 -22.76 7.60
C THR A 290 6.69 -22.94 6.34
N SER A 291 6.49 -24.05 5.63
CA SER A 291 6.77 -24.13 4.20
C SER A 291 5.83 -23.21 3.39
N VAL A 292 5.10 -22.32 4.06
CA VAL A 292 4.09 -21.46 3.49
C VAL A 292 4.79 -20.18 3.04
N PRO A 293 4.72 -19.88 1.74
CA PRO A 293 5.20 -18.65 1.16
C PRO A 293 4.72 -17.39 1.90
N THR A 294 5.61 -16.43 2.11
CA THR A 294 5.26 -15.08 2.60
C THR A 294 5.10 -14.06 1.47
N SER A 295 5.35 -14.47 0.22
CA SER A 295 5.06 -13.70 -0.99
C SER A 295 4.27 -14.52 -2.02
N LEU A 296 3.69 -13.83 -3.01
CA LEU A 296 2.96 -14.48 -4.11
C LEU A 296 3.91 -15.29 -5.00
N GLU A 297 5.14 -14.84 -5.22
CA GLU A 297 6.15 -15.54 -6.01
C GLU A 297 6.57 -16.85 -5.36
N GLU A 298 6.85 -16.82 -4.05
CA GLU A 298 7.16 -18.04 -3.31
C GLU A 298 5.95 -19.00 -3.34
N ALA A 299 4.71 -18.48 -3.40
CA ALA A 299 3.50 -19.29 -3.53
C ALA A 299 3.33 -19.94 -4.89
N MET A 300 3.72 -19.24 -5.95
CA MET A 300 3.82 -19.82 -7.28
C MET A 300 4.86 -20.96 -7.28
N LYS A 301 6.07 -20.70 -6.75
CA LYS A 301 7.15 -21.71 -6.68
C LYS A 301 6.74 -22.94 -5.87
N ALA A 302 6.13 -22.76 -4.70
CA ALA A 302 5.68 -23.85 -3.85
C ALA A 302 4.61 -24.74 -4.51
N LYS A 303 3.83 -24.19 -5.45
CA LYS A 303 2.87 -24.95 -6.27
C LYS A 303 3.47 -25.49 -7.58
N GLY A 304 4.77 -25.30 -7.83
CA GLY A 304 5.43 -25.68 -9.08
C GLY A 304 4.97 -24.87 -10.29
N LEU A 305 4.44 -23.66 -10.07
CA LEU A 305 3.97 -22.77 -11.13
C LEU A 305 5.08 -21.82 -11.59
N PRO A 306 5.10 -21.42 -12.87
CA PRO A 306 6.08 -20.46 -13.37
C PRO A 306 5.87 -19.10 -12.71
N VAL A 307 6.97 -18.44 -12.33
CA VAL A 307 6.94 -17.05 -11.84
C VAL A 307 7.28 -16.12 -13.01
N PRO A 308 6.32 -15.33 -13.54
CA PRO A 308 6.61 -14.31 -14.53
C PRO A 308 7.65 -13.33 -14.01
N ARG A 309 8.43 -12.73 -14.91
CA ARG A 309 9.40 -11.70 -14.54
C ARG A 309 8.71 -10.34 -14.46
N LEU A 310 9.00 -9.59 -13.38
CA LEU A 310 8.67 -8.17 -13.27
C LEU A 310 9.95 -7.37 -13.52
N ASP A 311 9.99 -6.62 -14.63
CA ASP A 311 11.13 -5.80 -15.00
C ASP A 311 11.05 -4.41 -14.37
N LEU A 312 12.00 -4.09 -13.49
CA LEU A 312 12.13 -2.79 -12.84
C LEU A 312 13.35 -2.04 -13.37
N PRO A 313 13.27 -0.71 -13.58
CA PRO A 313 14.28 0.06 -14.31
C PRO A 313 15.52 0.42 -13.46
N PHE A 314 15.90 -0.40 -12.48
CA PHE A 314 16.92 -0.05 -11.48
C PHE A 314 18.27 0.37 -12.09
N ALA A 315 18.74 -0.32 -13.13
CA ALA A 315 20.00 0.00 -13.78
C ALA A 315 19.97 1.36 -14.52
N ASP A 316 18.81 1.78 -15.01
CA ASP A 316 18.65 3.07 -15.69
C ASP A 316 18.46 4.19 -14.69
N LEU A 317 17.71 3.94 -13.61
CA LEU A 317 17.59 4.86 -12.47
C LEU A 317 18.95 5.17 -11.86
N ASP A 318 19.79 4.16 -11.66
CA ASP A 318 21.11 4.35 -11.07
C ASP A 318 21.96 5.34 -11.89
N LYS A 319 21.91 5.29 -13.23
CA LYS A 319 22.69 6.17 -14.12
C LYS A 319 22.15 7.59 -14.19
N MET A 320 20.87 7.79 -13.89
CA MET A 320 20.17 9.06 -14.07
C MET A 320 20.86 10.19 -13.29
N CYS A 321 21.17 11.28 -14.00
CA CYS A 321 21.79 12.48 -13.45
C CYS A 321 23.12 12.24 -12.71
N ARG A 322 23.88 11.17 -13.04
CA ARG A 322 25.28 11.03 -12.62
C ARG A 322 26.19 11.99 -13.38
#